data_AF-A0A661ZRX9-F1
#
_entry.id   AF-A0A661ZRX9-F1
#
_cell.length_a   1.000
_cell.length_b   1.000
_cell.length_c   1.000
_cell.angle_alpha   90.00
_cell.angle_beta   90.00
_cell.angle_gamma   90.00
#
_symmetry.space_group_name_H-M   'P 1'
#
loop_
_entity.id
_entity.type
_entity.pdbx_description
1 polymer ?
#
loop_
_entity_poly.entity_id
_entity_poly.type
_entity_poly.pdbx_seq_one_letter_code
_entity_poly.pdbx_strand_id
1 'polypeptide(L)'
;MQTLVIKTDNRKNATLLANFLESLQYVKSVVLQSGSNDKMLTSEDWTKPGRVATDEEIEHRIYEAENSMEFTFNEAKDYVYKTIEKCQKSPK
;
A
#
# COMPACT_ATOMS: atom_id res chain seq x y z
N MET A 1 24.89 2.09 8.46
CA MET A 1 24.25 0.75 8.40
C MET A 1 23.98 0.45 6.94
N GLN A 2 24.43 -0.69 6.42
CA GLN A 2 24.22 -1.07 5.01
C GLN A 2 23.30 -2.28 4.98
N THR A 3 22.31 -2.26 4.07
CA THR A 3 21.27 -3.30 3.98
C THR A 3 21.36 -3.97 2.61
N LEU A 4 21.52 -5.29 2.62
CA LEU A 4 21.48 -6.13 1.42
C LEU A 4 20.10 -6.80 1.33
N VAL A 5 19.39 -6.60 0.22
CA VAL A 5 18.08 -7.23 -0.04
C VAL A 5 18.25 -8.32 -1.08
N ILE A 6 17.97 -9.57 -0.70
CA ILE A 6 18.07 -10.73 -1.57
C ILE A 6 16.64 -11.23 -1.85
N LYS A 7 16.27 -11.27 -3.13
CA LYS A 7 14.99 -11.82 -3.58
C LYS A 7 15.19 -13.27 -4.00
N THR A 8 14.32 -14.15 -3.50
CA THR A 8 14.34 -15.58 -3.82
C THR A 8 12.96 -16.02 -4.30
N ASP A 9 12.89 -16.91 -5.27
CA ASP A 9 11.62 -17.35 -5.87
C ASP A 9 10.81 -18.29 -4.97
N ASN A 10 11.46 -18.93 -4.00
CA ASN A 10 10.83 -19.96 -3.17
C ASN A 10 11.13 -19.75 -1.68
N ARG A 11 10.08 -19.86 -0.85
CA ARG A 11 10.16 -19.77 0.61
C ARG A 11 11.15 -20.77 1.21
N LYS A 12 11.24 -21.99 0.68
CA LYS A 12 12.21 -22.98 1.16
C LYS A 12 13.65 -22.52 0.95
N ASN A 13 13.93 -21.92 -0.21
CA ASN A 13 15.25 -21.37 -0.54
C ASN A 13 15.55 -20.14 0.33
N ALA A 14 14.55 -19.30 0.60
CA ALA A 14 14.68 -18.17 1.51
C ALA A 14 15.10 -18.63 2.92
N THR A 15 14.46 -19.67 3.47
CA THR A 15 14.81 -20.22 4.78
C THR A 15 16.22 -20.79 4.83
N LEU A 16 16.62 -21.56 3.80
CA LEU A 16 17.98 -22.10 3.71
C LEU A 16 19.03 -20.99 3.64
N LEU A 17 18.77 -19.96 2.83
CA LEU A 17 19.67 -18.82 2.69
C LEU A 17 19.74 -18.00 3.98
N ALA A 18 18.62 -17.84 4.69
CA ALA A 18 18.59 -17.15 5.97
C ALA A 18 19.45 -17.85 7.02
N ASN A 19 19.30 -19.17 7.16
CA ASN A 19 20.12 -19.97 8.08
C ASN A 19 21.62 -19.89 7.73
N PHE A 20 21.95 -19.87 6.44
CA PHE A 20 23.33 -19.68 5.99
C PHE A 20 23.86 -18.29 6.37
N LEU A 21 23.08 -17.24 6.13
CA LEU A 21 23.49 -15.86 6.44
C LEU A 21 23.63 -15.63 7.95
N GLU A 22 22.78 -16.24 8.78
CA GLU A 22 22.90 -16.18 10.24
C GLU A 22 24.19 -16.85 10.76
N SER A 23 24.75 -17.81 10.02
CA SER A 23 26.02 -18.46 10.41
C SER A 23 27.25 -17.56 10.27
N LEU A 24 27.12 -16.41 9.59
CA LEU A 24 28.23 -15.52 9.27
C LEU A 24 28.38 -14.46 10.38
N GLN A 25 29.57 -14.39 10.99
CA GLN A 25 29.83 -13.50 12.14
C GLN A 25 29.63 -12.00 11.87
N TYR A 26 29.64 -11.58 10.59
CA TYR A 26 29.44 -10.19 10.18
C TYR A 26 27.98 -9.84 9.88
N VAL A 27 27.07 -10.82 9.92
CA VAL A 27 25.64 -10.59 9.71
C VAL A 27 24.99 -10.32 11.06
N LYS A 28 24.49 -9.08 11.23
CA LYS A 28 23.86 -8.64 12.48
C LYS A 28 22.47 -9.24 12.69
N SER A 29 21.70 -9.39 11.61
CA SER A 29 20.31 -9.89 11.66
C SER A 29 19.85 -10.28 10.26
N VAL A 30 19.03 -11.33 10.16
CA VAL A 30 18.37 -11.73 8.93
C VAL A 30 16.86 -11.61 9.11
N VAL A 31 16.18 -11.02 8.13
CA VAL A 31 14.72 -10.84 8.15
C VAL A 31 14.11 -11.53 6.95
N LEU A 32 13.31 -12.56 7.19
CA LEU A 32 12.51 -13.22 6.17
C LEU A 32 11.22 -12.43 5.95
N GLN A 33 11.24 -11.55 4.94
CA GLN A 33 10.03 -10.86 4.52
C GLN A 33 9.17 -11.83 3.70
N SER A 34 8.19 -12.46 4.36
CA SER A 34 7.14 -13.17 3.63
C SER A 34 6.30 -12.14 2.88
N GLY A 35 6.18 -12.30 1.56
CA GLY A 35 5.36 -11.44 0.72
C GLY A 35 3.94 -11.31 1.28
N SER A 36 3.48 -10.06 1.35
CA SER A 36 2.17 -9.59 1.80
C SER A 36 1.74 -10.07 3.20
N ASN A 37 2.19 -9.34 4.23
CA ASN A 37 1.34 -9.07 5.39
C ASN A 37 0.37 -7.91 5.09
N ASP A 38 -0.17 -7.84 3.86
CA ASP A 38 -1.40 -7.10 3.62
C ASP A 38 -2.50 -7.94 4.24
N LYS A 39 -2.61 -7.82 5.56
CA LYS A 39 -3.76 -8.30 6.30
C LYS A 39 -4.95 -7.68 5.61
N MET A 40 -5.79 -8.49 4.96
CA MET A 40 -7.02 -7.98 4.36
C MET A 40 -7.75 -7.20 5.45
N LEU A 41 -8.01 -5.92 5.18
CA LEU A 41 -8.71 -5.06 6.11
C LEU A 41 -10.06 -5.70 6.42
N THR A 42 -10.29 -5.98 7.69
CA THR A 42 -11.55 -6.47 8.20
C THR A 42 -12.49 -5.29 8.46
N SER A 43 -13.79 -5.54 8.58
CA SER A 43 -14.77 -4.50 8.91
C SER A 43 -14.43 -3.73 10.19
N GLU A 44 -13.75 -4.38 11.14
CA GLU A 44 -13.31 -3.76 12.40
C GLU A 44 -12.21 -2.72 12.18
N ASP A 45 -11.31 -2.93 11.21
CA ASP A 45 -10.18 -2.04 10.91
C ASP A 45 -10.65 -0.66 10.41
N TRP A 46 -11.88 -0.54 9.88
CA TRP A 46 -12.50 0.74 9.51
C TRP A 46 -12.89 1.59 10.73
N THR A 47 -13.22 0.93 11.85
CA THR A 47 -13.64 1.59 13.09
C THR A 47 -12.49 1.71 14.10
N LYS A 48 -11.50 0.82 14.00
CA LYS A 48 -10.33 0.74 14.86
C LYS A 48 -9.09 0.51 14.00
N PRO A 49 -8.54 1.56 13.39
CA PRO A 49 -7.33 1.42 12.60
C PRO A 49 -6.21 0.87 13.49
N GLY A 50 -5.45 -0.10 12.98
CA GLY A 50 -4.43 -0.81 13.76
C GLY A 50 -3.29 0.08 14.30
N ARG A 51 -3.18 1.30 13.80
CA ARG A 51 -2.38 2.39 14.37
C ARG A 51 -3.00 3.74 14.02
N VAL A 52 -2.62 4.77 14.76
CA VAL A 52 -2.93 6.16 14.38
C VAL A 52 -2.13 6.53 13.13
N ALA A 53 -2.70 7.40 12.29
CA ALA A 53 -1.99 7.99 11.15
C ALA A 53 -0.78 8.80 11.64
N THR A 54 0.32 8.78 10.88
CA THR A 54 1.46 9.66 11.16
C THR A 54 1.18 11.08 10.71
N ASP A 55 1.89 12.05 11.27
CA ASP A 55 1.73 13.46 10.89
C ASP A 55 1.99 13.67 9.40
N GLU A 56 3.00 12.99 8.83
CA GLU A 56 3.32 13.01 7.40
C GLU A 56 2.17 12.49 6.52
N GLU A 57 1.48 11.42 6.97
CA GLU A 57 0.32 10.87 6.25
C GLU A 57 -0.88 11.83 6.31
N ILE A 58 -1.06 12.52 7.44
CA ILE A 58 -2.12 13.52 7.61
C ILE A 58 -1.86 14.73 6.72
N GLU A 59 -0.63 15.27 6.74
CA GLU A 59 -0.23 16.39 5.90
C GLU A 59 -0.40 16.06 4.41
N HIS A 60 0.01 14.86 3.99
CA HIS A 60 -0.20 14.40 2.62
C HIS A 60 -1.69 14.36 2.24
N ARG A 61 -2.57 13.89 3.14
CA ARG A 61 -4.01 13.86 2.89
C ARG A 61 -4.62 15.25 2.79
N ILE A 62 -4.18 16.19 3.62
CA ILE A 62 -4.61 17.59 3.54
C ILE A 62 -4.18 18.18 2.20
N TYR A 63 -2.92 17.98 1.81
CA TYR A 63 -2.40 18.43 0.52
C TYR A 63 -3.21 17.86 -0.66
N GLU A 64 -3.53 16.57 -0.65
CA GLU A 64 -4.37 15.95 -1.69
C GLU A 64 -5.76 16.58 -1.76
N ALA A 65 -6.37 16.85 -0.60
CA ALA A 65 -7.70 17.45 -0.54
C ALA A 65 -7.72 18.89 -1.07
N GLU A 66 -6.73 19.70 -0.69
CA GLU A 66 -6.60 21.10 -1.14
C GLU A 66 -6.27 21.22 -2.63
N ASN A 67 -5.55 20.24 -3.18
CA ASN A 67 -5.25 20.20 -4.62
C ASN A 67 -6.28 19.38 -5.42
N SER A 68 -7.33 18.88 -4.77
CA SER A 68 -8.37 18.12 -5.46
C SER A 68 -9.26 19.03 -6.28
N MET A 69 -9.88 18.47 -7.30
CA MET A 69 -10.76 19.21 -8.19
C MET A 69 -12.07 19.53 -7.45
N GLU A 70 -12.25 20.80 -7.11
CA GLU A 70 -13.49 21.29 -6.51
C GLU A 70 -14.56 21.44 -7.60
N PHE A 71 -15.71 20.84 -7.36
CA PHE A 71 -16.88 21.01 -8.21
C PHE A 71 -17.98 21.69 -7.41
N THR A 72 -18.65 22.66 -8.01
CA THR A 72 -19.97 23.04 -7.53
C THR A 72 -20.96 21.90 -7.78
N PHE A 73 -22.09 21.89 -7.05
CA PHE A 73 -23.09 20.83 -7.18
C PHE A 73 -23.54 20.58 -8.63
N ASN A 74 -23.72 21.64 -9.41
CA ASN A 74 -24.15 21.52 -10.81
C ASN A 74 -23.04 20.95 -11.70
N GLU A 75 -21.78 21.34 -11.48
CA GLU A 75 -20.64 20.83 -12.25
C GLU A 75 -20.35 19.35 -11.93
N ALA A 76 -20.48 18.97 -10.65
CA ALA A 76 -20.36 17.58 -10.22
C ALA A 76 -21.45 16.71 -10.87
N LYS A 77 -22.69 17.20 -10.87
CA LYS A 77 -23.84 16.53 -11.50
C LYS A 77 -23.58 16.31 -13.00
N ASP A 78 -23.17 17.35 -13.72
CA ASP A 78 -22.90 17.26 -15.16
C ASP A 78 -21.70 16.37 -15.47
N TYR A 79 -20.64 16.41 -14.65
CA TYR A 79 -19.48 15.54 -14.79
C TYR A 79 -19.86 14.06 -14.62
N VAL A 80 -20.66 13.74 -13.60
CA VAL A 80 -21.12 12.38 -13.33
C VAL A 80 -22.00 11.86 -14.46
N TYR A 81 -22.99 12.64 -14.93
CA TYR A 81 -23.85 12.21 -16.03
C TYR A 81 -23.06 12.00 -17.33
N LYS A 82 -22.12 12.89 -17.67
CA LYS A 82 -21.23 12.69 -18.83
C LYS A 82 -20.36 11.44 -18.71
N THR A 83 -19.90 11.13 -17.50
CA THR A 83 -19.08 9.94 -17.24
C THR A 83 -19.89 8.66 -17.37
N ILE A 84 -21.11 8.64 -16.83
CA ILE A 84 -22.05 7.52 -16.98
C ILE A 84 -22.36 7.26 -18.46
N GLU A 85 -22.67 8.30 -19.23
CA GLU A 85 -22.94 8.16 -20.67
C GLU A 85 -21.74 7.61 -21.44
N LYS A 86 -20.51 8.04 -21.10
CA LYS A 86 -19.29 7.49 -21.72
C LYS A 86 -19.14 6.00 -21.41
N CYS A 87 -19.33 5.59 -20.15
CA CYS A 87 -19.25 4.19 -19.76
C CYS A 87 -20.33 3.31 -20.43
N GLN A 88 -21.52 3.86 -20.69
CA GLN A 88 -22.58 3.14 -21.43
C GLN A 88 -22.31 3.02 -22.92
N LYS A 89 -21.56 3.97 -23.50
CA LYS A 89 -21.19 3.98 -24.94
C LYS A 89 -19.91 3.18 -25.23
N SER A 90 -19.09 2.89 -24.23
CA SER A 90 -17.94 1.99 -24.37
C SER A 90 -18.43 0.54 -24.46
N PRO A 91 -18.21 -0.18 -25.58
CA PRO A 91 -18.51 -1.60 -25.66
C PRO A 91 -17.59 -2.37 -24.71
N LYS A 92 -18.15 -3.40 -24.06
CA LYS A 92 -17.42 -4.33 -23.19
C LYS A 92 -16.28 -5.02 -23.93
#